data_AF-A0A1Q5SYF9-F1
#
_entry.id   AF-A0A1Q5SYF9-F1
#
_cell.length_a   1.000
_cell.length_b   1.000
_cell.length_c   1.000
_cell.angle_alpha   90.00
_cell.angle_beta   90.00
_cell.angle_gamma   90.00
#
_symmetry.space_group_name_H-M   'P 1'
#
loop_
_entity.id
_entity.type
_entity.pdbx_description
1 polymer ?
#
loop_
_entity_poly.entity_id
_entity_poly.type
_entity_poly.pdbx_seq_one_letter_code
_entity_poly.pdbx_strand_id
1 'polypeptide(L)'
;MTKREGWENRMDDRTFRRAMGKFATGVTVVTTEFQGEAKGMTANAFMSVSLDPKLVVVSIGHKARMHDIVKQTGKFAVNILRRDQEELSRLFAGQLKEERHVSFDWVNGHPILPEALANILCNVHSTYVAGDHTLYFGEVTDILMKDEPGDPLLFFEGKYRSIGQ
;
A
#
# COMPACT_ATOMS: atom_id res chain seq x y z
N MET A 1 -41.84 -1.65 7.53
CA MET A 1 -40.46 -1.24 7.18
C MET A 1 -40.32 0.24 7.46
N THR A 2 -39.77 0.60 8.62
CA THR A 2 -39.49 1.99 9.00
C THR A 2 -38.31 2.49 8.15
N LYS A 3 -38.57 3.46 7.27
CA LYS A 3 -37.50 4.24 6.62
C LYS A 3 -36.67 4.85 7.75
N ARG A 4 -35.40 4.44 7.87
CA ARG A 4 -34.45 5.11 8.77
C ARG A 4 -34.22 6.51 8.21
N GLU A 5 -34.76 7.53 8.84
CA GLU A 5 -34.48 8.93 8.49
C GLU A 5 -32.96 9.17 8.51
N GLY A 6 -32.44 9.80 7.46
CA GLY A 6 -31.01 10.14 7.35
C GLY A 6 -30.12 9.15 6.58
N TRP A 7 -30.64 8.01 6.10
CA TRP A 7 -29.88 7.07 5.27
C TRP A 7 -30.25 7.24 3.79
N GLU A 8 -29.46 8.02 3.05
CA GLU A 8 -29.56 8.08 1.59
C GLU A 8 -28.90 6.85 0.97
N ASN A 9 -29.71 5.96 0.38
CA ASN A 9 -29.20 4.81 -0.37
C ASN A 9 -28.85 5.25 -1.80
N ARG A 10 -27.63 5.74 -2.00
CA ARG A 10 -27.09 6.07 -3.32
C ARG A 10 -25.91 5.14 -3.62
N MET A 11 -26.12 4.17 -4.52
CA MET A 11 -25.08 3.25 -4.99
C MET A 11 -24.35 3.84 -6.21
N ASP A 12 -23.74 5.01 -6.03
CA ASP A 12 -22.89 5.65 -7.04
C ASP A 12 -21.41 5.64 -6.60
N ASP A 13 -20.49 5.76 -7.56
CA ASP A 13 -19.04 5.71 -7.34
C ASP A 13 -18.55 6.73 -6.32
N ARG A 14 -19.15 7.93 -6.30
CA ARG A 14 -18.77 9.00 -5.37
C ARG A 14 -19.16 8.61 -3.94
N THR A 15 -20.35 8.07 -3.76
CA THR A 15 -20.86 7.61 -2.47
C THR A 15 -20.04 6.44 -1.96
N PHE A 16 -19.72 5.46 -2.83
CA PHE A 16 -18.83 4.34 -2.48
C PHE A 16 -17.45 4.82 -2.03
N ARG A 17 -16.78 5.69 -2.81
CA ARG A 17 -15.46 6.24 -2.45
C ARG A 17 -15.49 7.01 -1.13
N ARG A 18 -16.55 7.81 -0.89
CA ARG A 18 -16.72 8.54 0.36
C ARG A 18 -16.90 7.59 1.54
N ALA A 19 -17.67 6.51 1.37
CA ALA A 19 -17.86 5.49 2.40
C ALA A 19 -16.54 4.77 2.72
N MET A 20 -15.77 4.36 1.70
CA MET A 20 -14.46 3.72 1.91
C MET A 20 -13.46 4.67 2.60
N GLY A 21 -13.51 5.97 2.28
CA GLY A 21 -12.68 6.98 2.95
C GLY A 21 -12.97 7.18 4.45
N LYS A 22 -14.07 6.62 4.98
CA LYS A 22 -14.39 6.64 6.42
C LYS A 22 -13.60 5.61 7.21
N PHE A 23 -13.00 4.62 6.57
CA PHE A 23 -12.09 3.69 7.23
C PHE A 23 -10.67 4.26 7.18
N ALA A 24 -10.17 4.73 8.32
CA ALA A 24 -8.82 5.25 8.42
C ALA A 24 -7.80 4.14 8.19
N THR A 25 -6.73 4.46 7.45
CA THR A 25 -5.67 3.51 7.09
C THR A 25 -4.31 4.13 7.34
N GLY A 26 -3.30 3.29 7.58
CA GLY A 26 -1.92 3.67 7.34
C GLY A 26 -1.64 3.78 5.84
N VAL A 27 -0.51 4.38 5.49
CA VAL A 27 -0.06 4.48 4.10
C VAL A 27 1.15 3.58 3.89
N THR A 28 1.16 2.85 2.77
CA THR A 28 2.30 2.03 2.36
C THR A 28 2.81 2.44 0.98
N VAL A 29 4.08 2.14 0.71
CA VAL A 29 4.60 2.07 -0.65
C VAL A 29 4.94 0.62 -0.95
N VAL A 30 4.31 0.09 -1.99
CA VAL A 30 4.62 -1.23 -2.54
C VAL A 30 5.76 -1.06 -3.52
N THR A 31 6.84 -1.81 -3.34
CA THR A 31 8.03 -1.75 -4.18
C THR A 31 8.35 -3.10 -4.80
N THR A 32 8.99 -3.08 -5.96
CA THR A 32 9.51 -4.28 -6.62
C THR A 32 10.70 -3.89 -7.48
N GLU A 33 11.61 -4.84 -7.69
CA GLU A 33 12.62 -4.74 -8.73
C GLU A 33 11.97 -4.99 -10.10
N PHE A 34 12.35 -4.22 -11.10
CA PHE A 34 12.05 -4.50 -12.49
C PHE A 34 13.15 -3.99 -13.41
N GLN A 35 13.82 -4.89 -14.13
CA GLN A 35 14.91 -4.58 -15.06
C GLN A 35 16.10 -3.86 -14.40
N GLY A 36 16.44 -4.25 -13.17
CA GLY A 36 17.50 -3.66 -12.37
C GLY A 36 17.11 -2.38 -11.65
N GLU A 37 15.89 -1.90 -11.81
CA GLU A 37 15.41 -0.64 -11.22
C GLU A 37 14.37 -0.88 -10.14
N ALA A 38 14.40 -0.04 -9.09
CA ALA A 38 13.34 0.00 -8.11
C ALA A 38 12.10 0.69 -8.69
N LYS A 39 10.95 0.01 -8.63
CA LYS A 39 9.64 0.57 -8.94
C LYS A 39 8.82 0.66 -7.66
N GLY A 40 8.01 1.70 -7.53
CA GLY A 40 7.18 1.94 -6.35
C GLY A 40 5.77 2.39 -6.69
N MET A 41 4.82 2.07 -5.83
CA MET A 41 3.42 2.50 -5.91
C MET A 41 2.85 2.72 -4.51
N THR A 42 2.28 3.88 -4.26
CA THR A 42 1.55 4.13 -3.01
C THR A 42 0.27 3.31 -2.97
N ALA A 43 0.05 2.64 -1.85
CA ALA A 43 -1.16 1.85 -1.59
C ALA A 43 -1.60 1.98 -0.14
N ASN A 44 -2.91 2.03 0.08
CA ASN A 44 -3.52 1.85 1.40
C ASN A 44 -4.54 0.70 1.43
N ALA A 45 -4.67 -0.04 0.32
CA ALA A 45 -5.42 -1.29 0.24
C ALA A 45 -4.51 -2.48 0.60
N PHE A 46 -4.01 -2.46 1.84
CA PHE A 46 -3.09 -3.44 2.41
C PHE A 46 -3.67 -4.00 3.72
N MET A 47 -3.50 -5.29 3.97
CA MET A 47 -3.85 -5.91 5.25
C MET A 47 -3.01 -7.17 5.52
N SER A 48 -2.85 -7.52 6.80
CA SER A 48 -2.40 -8.85 7.19
C SER A 48 -3.52 -9.87 6.98
N VAL A 49 -3.14 -11.12 6.68
CA VAL A 49 -4.09 -12.20 6.33
C VAL A 49 -3.93 -13.41 7.22
N SER A 50 -2.68 -13.86 7.47
CA SER A 50 -2.42 -15.10 8.22
C SER A 50 -1.11 -15.02 9.00
N LEU A 51 -1.02 -15.82 10.08
CA LEU A 51 0.20 -16.01 10.88
C LEU A 51 0.97 -17.29 10.50
N ASP A 52 0.27 -18.33 10.04
CA ASP A 52 0.90 -19.59 9.61
C ASP A 52 0.19 -20.17 8.37
N PRO A 53 0.76 -20.02 7.15
CA PRO A 53 1.97 -19.24 6.86
C PRO A 53 1.72 -17.73 7.07
N LYS A 54 2.80 -16.95 7.18
CA LYS A 54 2.73 -15.49 7.33
C LYS A 54 2.29 -14.87 6.01
N LEU A 55 1.06 -14.38 5.93
CA LEU A 55 0.49 -13.83 4.70
C LEU A 55 0.03 -12.39 4.88
N VAL A 56 0.25 -11.58 3.85
CA VAL A 56 -0.34 -10.26 3.65
C VAL A 56 -1.04 -10.19 2.30
N VAL A 57 -1.87 -9.16 2.07
CA VAL A 57 -2.46 -8.91 0.76
C VAL A 57 -2.39 -7.43 0.39
N VAL A 58 -2.15 -7.16 -0.89
CA VAL A 58 -2.24 -5.84 -1.51
C VAL A 58 -3.22 -5.91 -2.67
N SER A 59 -4.15 -4.95 -2.74
CA SER A 59 -5.02 -4.79 -3.91
C SER A 59 -4.39 -3.81 -4.91
N ILE A 60 -4.18 -4.25 -6.16
CA ILE A 60 -3.54 -3.45 -7.20
C ILE A 60 -4.50 -3.32 -8.40
N GLY A 61 -4.84 -2.08 -8.76
CA GLY A 61 -5.73 -1.79 -9.88
C GLY A 61 -5.11 -2.18 -11.23
N HIS A 62 -5.90 -2.72 -12.14
CA HIS A 62 -5.42 -3.21 -13.45
C HIS A 62 -4.76 -2.13 -14.33
N LYS A 63 -5.05 -0.84 -14.06
CA LYS A 63 -4.46 0.29 -14.79
C LYS A 63 -3.11 0.74 -14.22
N ALA A 64 -2.73 0.26 -13.03
CA ALA A 64 -1.45 0.61 -12.44
C ALA A 64 -0.33 -0.19 -13.12
N ARG A 65 0.77 0.47 -13.52
CA ARG A 65 1.95 -0.22 -14.07
C ARG A 65 2.49 -1.30 -13.12
N MET A 66 2.37 -1.06 -11.81
CA MET A 66 2.76 -2.00 -10.76
C MET A 66 2.04 -3.35 -10.88
N HIS A 67 0.80 -3.37 -11.40
CA HIS A 67 0.05 -4.61 -11.59
C HIS A 67 0.81 -5.58 -12.50
N ASP A 68 1.23 -5.12 -13.67
CA ASP A 68 1.90 -5.98 -14.66
C ASP A 68 3.31 -6.34 -14.20
N ILE A 69 3.99 -5.42 -13.52
CA ILE A 69 5.32 -5.65 -12.98
C ILE A 69 5.28 -6.74 -11.90
N VAL A 70 4.43 -6.62 -10.87
CA VAL A 70 4.33 -7.63 -9.79
C VAL A 70 3.85 -8.97 -10.33
N LYS A 71 2.93 -8.97 -11.31
CA LYS A 71 2.52 -10.18 -12.00
C LYS A 71 3.68 -10.89 -12.70
N GLN A 72 4.61 -10.13 -13.27
CA GLN A 72 5.78 -10.67 -13.97
C GLN A 72 6.90 -11.08 -13.01
N THR A 73 7.18 -10.28 -11.98
CA THR A 73 8.32 -10.48 -11.07
C THR A 73 8.01 -11.49 -9.97
N GLY A 74 6.74 -11.64 -9.60
CA GLY A 74 6.30 -12.54 -8.53
C GLY A 74 6.82 -12.13 -7.15
N LYS A 75 7.27 -10.88 -6.99
CA LYS A 75 7.88 -10.37 -5.75
C LYS A 75 7.46 -8.94 -5.50
N PHE A 76 7.34 -8.58 -4.23
CA PHE A 76 7.13 -7.20 -3.81
C PHE A 76 7.55 -7.01 -2.35
N ALA A 77 7.88 -5.78 -1.97
CA ALA A 77 7.98 -5.38 -0.58
C ALA A 77 6.89 -4.35 -0.25
N VAL A 78 6.42 -4.38 0.99
CA VAL A 78 5.49 -3.38 1.54
C VAL A 78 6.25 -2.53 2.56
N ASN A 79 6.32 -1.23 2.31
CA ASN A 79 6.99 -0.26 3.17
C ASN A 79 5.93 0.55 3.90
N ILE A 80 5.76 0.34 5.20
CA ILE A 80 4.78 1.07 6.04
C ILE A 80 5.37 2.43 6.39
N LEU A 81 4.75 3.52 5.95
CA LEU A 81 5.38 4.83 6.00
C LEU A 81 5.26 5.51 7.38
N ARG A 82 6.33 6.21 7.75
CA ARG A 82 6.37 7.19 8.84
C ARG A 82 5.63 8.49 8.44
N ARG A 83 5.17 9.24 9.43
CA ARG A 83 4.43 10.50 9.29
C ARG A 83 5.15 11.53 8.41
N ASP A 84 6.48 11.60 8.50
CA ASP A 84 7.33 12.52 7.75
C ASP A 84 7.58 12.09 6.29
N GLN A 85 7.12 10.90 5.89
CA GLN A 85 7.26 10.36 4.53
C GLN A 85 6.05 10.68 3.61
N GLU A 86 5.29 11.73 3.91
CA GLU A 86 4.17 12.18 3.05
C GLU A 86 4.63 12.45 1.60
N GLU A 87 5.82 13.04 1.41
CA GLU A 87 6.34 13.34 0.07
C GLU A 87 6.58 12.06 -0.75
N LEU A 88 7.11 11.00 -0.13
CA LEU A 88 7.28 9.70 -0.80
C LEU A 88 5.93 9.11 -1.19
N SER A 89 4.93 9.18 -0.30
CA SER A 89 3.56 8.76 -0.62
C SER A 89 3.01 9.52 -1.84
N ARG A 90 3.19 10.84 -1.92
CA ARG A 90 2.74 11.65 -3.07
C ARG A 90 3.49 11.31 -4.35
N LEU A 91 4.80 11.07 -4.25
CA LEU A 91 5.64 10.68 -5.38
C LEU A 91 5.16 9.36 -5.99
N PHE A 92 5.05 8.30 -5.19
CA PHE A 92 4.64 6.98 -5.66
C PHE A 92 3.14 6.85 -5.93
N ALA A 93 2.34 7.87 -5.58
CA ALA A 93 0.97 8.04 -6.05
C ALA A 93 0.87 8.74 -7.42
N GLY A 94 2.00 9.15 -8.02
CA GLY A 94 2.05 9.90 -9.28
C GLY A 94 1.54 11.34 -9.17
N GLN A 95 1.52 11.92 -7.97
CA GLN A 95 1.03 13.27 -7.73
C GLN A 95 2.10 14.34 -7.92
N LEU A 96 3.38 13.94 -7.89
CA LEU A 96 4.51 14.81 -8.16
C LEU A 96 4.96 14.62 -9.61
N LYS A 97 5.20 15.73 -10.31
CA LYS A 97 5.57 15.74 -11.74
C LYS A 97 7.09 15.77 -11.98
N GLU A 98 7.86 16.04 -10.94
CA GLU A 98 9.32 16.13 -11.02
C GLU A 98 9.95 14.77 -10.72
N GLU A 99 10.99 14.43 -11.48
CA GLU A 99 11.86 13.32 -11.12
C GLU A 99 12.57 13.66 -9.81
N ARG A 100 12.38 12.79 -8.82
CA ARG A 100 13.01 12.88 -7.50
C ARG A 100 13.92 11.66 -7.35
N HIS A 101 15.14 11.90 -6.91
CA HIS A 101 16.01 10.81 -6.51
C HIS A 101 15.50 10.23 -5.19
N VAL A 102 15.14 8.96 -5.19
CA VAL A 102 14.73 8.22 -3.99
C VAL A 102 15.81 7.19 -3.68
N SER A 103 16.31 7.20 -2.44
CA SER A 103 17.23 6.18 -1.96
C SER A 103 16.46 4.91 -1.65
N PHE A 104 16.93 3.79 -2.19
CA PHE A 104 16.42 2.46 -1.88
C PHE A 104 17.56 1.60 -1.33
N ASP A 105 17.28 0.90 -0.24
CA ASP A 105 18.11 -0.21 0.18
C ASP A 105 17.62 -1.49 -0.50
N TRP A 106 18.52 -2.45 -0.67
CA TRP A 106 18.22 -3.70 -1.37
C TRP A 106 18.42 -4.87 -0.43
N VAL A 107 17.34 -5.60 -0.15
CA VAL A 107 17.36 -6.75 0.75
C VAL A 107 16.75 -7.95 0.04
N ASN A 108 17.52 -9.03 -0.10
CA ASN A 108 17.08 -10.27 -0.76
C ASN A 108 16.44 -10.03 -2.16
N GLY A 109 16.95 -9.06 -2.91
CA GLY A 109 16.42 -8.68 -4.24
C GLY A 109 15.16 -7.78 -4.21
N HIS A 110 14.74 -7.30 -3.04
CA HIS A 110 13.63 -6.36 -2.89
C HIS A 110 14.18 -4.95 -2.62
N PRO A 111 13.79 -3.93 -3.40
CA PRO A 111 14.05 -2.56 -3.05
C PRO A 111 13.13 -2.14 -1.90
N ILE A 112 13.67 -1.52 -0.86
CA ILE A 112 12.94 -1.07 0.32
C ILE A 112 13.22 0.41 0.61
N LEU A 113 12.32 1.07 1.33
CA LEU A 113 12.50 2.42 1.83
C LEU A 113 13.10 2.34 3.25
N PRO A 114 14.37 2.76 3.47
CA PRO A 114 15.10 2.49 4.71
C PRO A 114 14.51 3.19 5.95
N GLU A 115 13.81 4.32 5.73
CA GLU A 115 13.18 5.08 6.82
C GLU A 115 11.70 4.72 7.04
N ALA A 116 11.20 3.64 6.45
CA ALA A 116 9.86 3.14 6.76
C ALA A 116 9.77 2.63 8.21
N LEU A 117 8.57 2.62 8.79
CA LEU A 117 8.30 1.98 10.10
C LEU A 117 8.59 0.48 10.05
N ALA A 118 8.22 -0.15 8.93
CA ALA A 118 8.47 -1.55 8.68
C ALA A 118 8.59 -1.81 7.18
N ASN A 119 9.45 -2.76 6.81
CA ASN A 119 9.58 -3.32 5.47
C ASN A 119 9.22 -4.80 5.53
N ILE A 120 8.24 -5.21 4.74
CA ILE A 120 7.73 -6.59 4.70
C ILE A 120 8.02 -7.15 3.30
N LEU A 121 8.94 -8.11 3.20
CA LEU A 121 9.36 -8.69 1.92
C LEU A 121 8.50 -9.91 1.61
N CYS A 122 7.99 -9.98 0.39
CA CYS A 122 7.02 -10.97 -0.02
C CYS A 122 7.35 -11.61 -1.36
N ASN A 123 7.20 -12.93 -1.43
CA ASN A 123 6.96 -13.61 -2.69
C ASN A 123 5.44 -13.70 -2.92
N VAL A 124 4.99 -13.54 -4.16
CA VAL A 124 3.58 -13.73 -4.51
C VAL A 124 3.22 -15.21 -4.29
N HIS A 125 2.31 -15.44 -3.35
CA HIS A 125 1.81 -16.76 -2.97
C HIS A 125 0.61 -17.16 -3.84
N SER A 126 -0.35 -16.25 -3.99
CA SER A 126 -1.54 -16.46 -4.82
C SER A 126 -2.13 -15.13 -5.27
N THR A 127 -2.94 -15.16 -6.33
CA THR A 127 -3.64 -13.97 -6.82
C THR A 127 -5.13 -14.24 -7.00
N TYR A 128 -5.94 -13.19 -6.88
CA TYR A 128 -7.37 -13.26 -7.12
C TYR A 128 -7.86 -11.99 -7.83
N VAL A 129 -8.45 -12.14 -9.02
CA VAL A 129 -9.04 -11.02 -9.76
C VAL A 129 -10.36 -10.61 -9.10
N ALA A 130 -10.43 -9.40 -8.59
CA ALA A 130 -11.55 -8.84 -7.84
C ALA A 130 -12.06 -7.55 -8.52
N GLY A 131 -12.82 -7.70 -9.61
CA GLY A 131 -13.35 -6.56 -10.37
C GLY A 131 -12.27 -5.88 -11.20
N ASP A 132 -12.01 -4.60 -10.95
CA ASP A 132 -10.99 -3.80 -11.64
C ASP A 132 -9.62 -3.81 -10.94
N HIS A 133 -9.47 -4.65 -9.91
CA HIS A 133 -8.24 -4.87 -9.17
C HIS A 133 -7.89 -6.37 -9.11
N THR A 134 -6.61 -6.67 -8.94
CA THR A 134 -6.12 -8.00 -8.54
C THR A 134 -5.62 -7.92 -7.10
N LEU A 135 -6.06 -8.86 -6.27
CA LEU A 135 -5.51 -9.11 -4.94
C LEU A 135 -4.25 -9.96 -5.08
N TYR A 136 -3.12 -9.45 -4.61
CA TYR A 136 -1.86 -10.18 -4.53
C TYR A 136 -1.62 -10.60 -3.08
N PHE A 137 -1.74 -11.89 -2.80
CA PHE A 137 -1.39 -12.46 -1.52
C PHE A 137 0.12 -12.73 -1.51
N GLY A 138 0.83 -12.10 -0.58
CA GLY A 138 2.26 -12.26 -0.40
C GLY A 138 2.55 -13.18 0.78
N GLU A 139 3.38 -14.20 0.55
CA GLU A 139 4.01 -14.94 1.64
C GLU A 139 5.23 -14.17 2.12
N VAL A 140 5.22 -13.83 3.40
CA VAL A 140 6.24 -12.99 4.02
C VAL A 140 7.51 -13.81 4.23
N THR A 141 8.57 -13.42 3.55
CA THR A 141 9.88 -14.07 3.62
C THR A 141 10.83 -13.39 4.60
N ASP A 142 10.66 -12.09 4.82
CA ASP A 142 11.52 -11.29 5.71
C ASP A 142 10.77 -10.06 6.24
N ILE A 143 11.18 -9.55 7.40
CA ILE A 143 10.63 -8.36 8.05
C ILE A 143 11.79 -7.54 8.63
N LEU A 144 11.88 -6.27 8.24
CA LEU A 144 12.81 -5.30 8.80
C LEU A 144 12.03 -4.20 9.50
N MET A 145 12.42 -3.86 10.72
CA MET A 145 11.85 -2.77 11.51
C MET A 145 12.97 -2.15 12.35
N LYS A 146 12.94 -0.83 12.52
CA LYS A 146 13.83 -0.14 13.46
C LYS A 146 13.18 -0.13 14.85
N ASP A 147 13.99 -0.24 15.90
CA ASP A 147 13.52 -0.14 17.30
C ASP A 147 13.13 1.31 17.69
N GLU A 148 13.43 2.29 16.83
CA GLU A 148 13.08 3.68 17.09
C GLU A 148 11.56 3.91 16.95
N PRO A 149 10.90 4.50 17.96
CA PRO A 149 9.48 4.84 17.87
C PRO A 149 9.24 5.82 16.72
N GLY A 150 8.03 5.77 16.15
CA GLY A 150 7.63 6.69 15.09
C GLY A 150 6.14 6.68 14.85
N ASP A 151 5.60 7.84 14.49
CA ASP A 151 4.19 7.96 14.12
C ASP A 151 3.98 7.47 12.69
N PRO A 152 2.90 6.73 12.41
CA PRO A 152 2.53 6.34 11.05
C PRO A 152 1.97 7.51 10.25
N LEU A 153 2.20 7.50 8.95
CA LEU A 153 1.43 8.33 8.02
C LEU A 153 0.02 7.76 7.89
N LEU A 154 -1.00 8.56 8.21
CA LEU A 154 -2.40 8.15 8.12
C LEU A 154 -3.10 8.78 6.93
N PHE A 155 -4.10 8.07 6.40
CA PHE A 155 -5.00 8.56 5.37
C PHE A 155 -6.46 8.36 5.78
N PHE A 156 -7.21 9.46 5.81
CA PHE A 156 -8.62 9.48 6.21
C PHE A 156 -9.38 10.57 5.43
N GLU A 157 -10.54 10.19 4.87
CA GLU A 157 -11.40 11.07 4.05
C GLU A 157 -10.65 11.82 2.93
N GLY A 158 -9.74 11.12 2.24
CA GLY A 158 -9.02 11.69 1.11
C GLY A 158 -7.89 12.65 1.49
N LYS A 159 -7.46 12.67 2.76
CA LYS A 159 -6.44 13.57 3.27
C LYS A 159 -5.48 12.85 4.21
N TYR A 160 -4.22 13.32 4.23
CA TYR A 160 -3.25 12.87 5.23
C TYR A 160 -3.64 13.34 6.64
N ARG A 161 -3.32 12.53 7.64
CA ARG A 161 -3.60 12.74 9.07
C ARG A 161 -2.42 12.26 9.91
N SER A 162 -2.47 12.64 11.18
CA SER A 162 -1.56 12.17 12.24
C SER A 162 -2.38 11.48 13.33
N ILE A 163 -1.75 10.63 14.13
CA ILE A 163 -2.33 10.14 15.37
C ILE A 163 -2.65 11.35 16.27
N GLY A 164 -3.86 11.38 16.84
CA GLY A 164 -4.22 12.34 17.87
C GLY A 164 -3.60 11.92 19.21
N GLN A 165 -3.07 12.88 19.95
CA GLN A 165 -2.65 12.69 21.34
C GLN A 165 -3.85 12.60 22.27
#